data_AF-A0A0G1FKZ9-F1
#
_entry.id   AF-A0A0G1FKZ9-F1
#
_cell.length_a   1.000
_cell.length_b   1.000
_cell.length_c   1.000
_cell.angle_alpha   90.00
_cell.angle_beta   90.00
_cell.angle_gamma   90.00
#
_symmetry.space_group_name_H-M   'P 1'
#
loop_
_entity.id
_entity.type
_entity.pdbx_description
1 polymer ?
#
loop_
_entity_poly.entity_id
_entity_poly.type
_entity_poly.pdbx_seq_one_letter_code
_entity_poly.pdbx_strand_id
1 'polypeptide(L)'
;MELKGFRGILRDALKDRGASPQKMSEETGIAPIYIRAFLDGDFEKLPALPYVRGYVERISQYLDIEFDDFWGQYKKEAEIKKSGEEDRLPVNRFALQPASKKNVLIIAVVLIFLALIVPQISSFFGSPTLEVTNPDRNDLIVDQPNFILKGFVKRAQDKVLINDEEIVVFPDGMFEKEVVLSEKINLFRFKAKRFLGKEAVIERTIIYESGQSVPEENEATTTD
;
A
#
# COMPACT_ATOMS: atom_id res chain seq x y z
N MET A 1 5.57 52.01 -49.11
CA MET A 1 6.71 51.70 -48.21
C MET A 1 6.25 50.53 -47.36
N GLU A 2 6.70 49.31 -47.64
CA GLU A 2 6.27 48.15 -46.86
C GLU A 2 6.76 48.34 -45.41
N LEU A 3 5.83 48.31 -44.46
CA LEU A 3 6.15 48.35 -43.03
C LEU A 3 6.79 47.01 -42.67
N LYS A 4 8.12 46.93 -42.77
CA LYS A 4 8.87 45.76 -42.33
C LYS A 4 8.77 45.66 -40.80
N GLY A 5 8.40 44.48 -40.30
CA GLY A 5 8.39 44.18 -38.86
C GLY A 5 9.81 44.18 -38.26
N PHE A 6 9.91 44.09 -36.94
CA PHE A 6 11.18 44.13 -36.19
C PHE A 6 12.17 43.08 -36.71
N ARG A 7 11.71 41.84 -36.93
CA ARG A 7 12.55 40.77 -37.49
C ARG A 7 13.07 41.06 -38.90
N GLY A 8 12.24 41.70 -39.72
CA GLY A 8 12.61 42.07 -41.09
C GLY A 8 13.74 43.10 -41.09
N ILE A 9 13.56 44.16 -40.29
CA ILE A 9 14.56 45.22 -40.12
C ILE A 9 15.88 44.63 -39.60
N LEU A 10 15.83 43.76 -38.60
CA LEU A 10 17.00 43.13 -38.01
C LEU A 10 17.77 42.24 -39.02
N ARG A 11 17.06 41.44 -39.80
CA ARG A 11 17.68 40.54 -40.80
C ARG A 11 18.29 41.31 -41.97
N ASP A 12 17.61 42.36 -42.43
CA ASP A 12 18.11 43.20 -43.52
C ASP A 12 19.37 43.96 -43.09
N ALA A 13 19.34 44.61 -41.92
CA ALA A 13 20.51 45.33 -41.40
C ALA A 13 21.72 44.41 -41.16
N LEU A 14 21.48 43.16 -40.73
CA LEU A 14 22.53 42.15 -40.62
C LEU A 14 23.16 41.82 -41.98
N LYS A 15 22.33 41.67 -43.00
CA LYS A 15 22.76 41.35 -44.36
C LYS A 15 23.53 42.50 -44.98
N ASP A 16 23.05 43.73 -44.84
CA ASP A 16 23.69 44.93 -45.36
C ASP A 16 25.08 45.15 -44.75
N ARG A 17 25.22 44.80 -43.46
CA ARG A 17 26.51 44.88 -42.75
C ARG A 17 27.40 43.65 -42.92
N GLY A 18 26.92 42.60 -43.59
CA GLY A 18 27.64 41.33 -43.75
C GLY A 18 28.01 40.65 -42.42
N ALA A 19 27.25 40.90 -41.35
CA ALA A 19 27.53 40.37 -40.02
C ALA A 19 26.81 39.05 -39.76
N SER A 20 27.48 38.10 -39.10
CA SER A 20 26.82 36.88 -38.63
C SER A 20 26.14 37.10 -37.28
N PRO A 21 25.10 36.31 -36.93
CA PRO A 21 24.50 36.34 -35.59
C PRO A 21 25.52 36.08 -34.47
N GLN A 22 26.53 35.25 -34.73
CA GLN A 22 27.63 34.97 -33.81
C GLN A 22 28.48 36.22 -33.57
N LYS A 23 28.87 36.92 -34.64
CA LYS A 23 29.64 38.15 -34.53
C LYS A 23 28.84 39.24 -33.80
N MET A 24 27.53 39.36 -34.07
CA MET A 24 26.68 40.27 -33.30
C MET A 24 26.68 39.93 -31.80
N SER A 25 26.60 38.65 -31.44
CA SER A 25 26.64 38.21 -30.05
C SER A 25 27.94 38.62 -29.34
N GLU A 26 29.08 38.47 -30.02
CA GLU A 26 30.40 38.85 -29.49
C GLU A 26 30.51 40.37 -29.29
N GLU A 27 30.14 41.15 -30.31
CA GLU A 27 30.27 42.61 -30.31
C GLU A 27 29.26 43.30 -29.38
N THR A 28 28.03 42.78 -29.32
CA THR A 28 26.99 43.29 -28.43
C THR A 28 27.07 42.70 -27.03
N GLY A 29 27.90 41.67 -26.77
CA GLY A 29 27.95 40.97 -25.49
C GLY A 29 26.63 40.30 -25.06
N ILE A 30 25.67 40.16 -25.97
CA ILE A 30 24.37 39.51 -25.71
C ILE A 30 24.54 38.03 -26.00
N ALA A 31 24.09 37.16 -25.08
CA ALA A 31 24.23 35.71 -25.25
C ALA A 31 23.61 35.20 -26.58
N PRO A 32 24.24 34.24 -27.28
CA PRO A 32 23.77 33.77 -28.59
C PRO A 32 22.32 33.29 -28.62
N ILE A 33 21.83 32.76 -27.49
CA ILE A 33 20.44 32.31 -27.34
C ILE A 33 19.44 33.45 -27.54
N TYR A 34 19.74 34.66 -27.05
CA TYR A 34 18.86 35.81 -27.18
C TYR A 34 18.93 36.44 -28.57
N ILE A 35 20.12 36.48 -29.19
CA ILE A 35 20.24 36.93 -30.58
C ILE A 35 19.41 36.05 -31.52
N ARG A 36 19.45 34.72 -31.34
CA ARG A 36 18.58 33.80 -32.08
C ARG A 36 17.10 34.02 -31.79
N ALA A 37 16.74 34.18 -30.52
CA ALA A 37 15.35 34.46 -30.13
C ALA A 37 14.79 35.71 -30.84
N PHE A 38 15.58 36.80 -30.94
CA PHE A 38 15.19 37.99 -31.70
C PHE A 38 15.02 37.72 -33.20
N LEU A 39 15.93 36.95 -33.81
CA LEU A 39 15.87 36.62 -35.24
C LEU A 39 14.72 35.70 -35.59
N ASP A 40 14.37 34.77 -34.70
CA ASP A 40 13.32 33.77 -34.91
C ASP A 40 11.94 34.29 -34.49
N GLY A 41 11.89 35.30 -33.61
CA GLY A 41 10.65 35.88 -33.07
C GLY A 41 10.11 35.12 -31.86
N ASP A 42 10.97 34.34 -31.21
CA ASP A 42 10.64 33.56 -30.02
C ASP A 42 10.82 34.42 -28.77
N PHE A 43 9.94 35.41 -28.64
CA PHE A 43 10.04 36.42 -27.57
C PHE A 43 9.78 35.85 -26.16
N GLU A 44 9.19 34.66 -26.05
CA GLU A 44 8.99 33.96 -24.77
C GLU A 44 10.31 33.52 -24.12
N LYS A 45 11.36 33.30 -24.93
CA LYS A 45 12.70 32.92 -24.44
C LYS A 45 13.54 34.10 -23.97
N LEU A 46 13.07 35.33 -24.18
CA LEU A 46 13.79 36.52 -23.76
C LEU A 46 13.71 36.73 -22.24
N PRO A 47 14.70 37.39 -21.63
CA PRO A 47 14.67 37.71 -20.20
C PRO A 47 13.60 38.78 -19.91
N ALA A 48 13.53 39.21 -18.65
CA ALA A 48 12.62 40.28 -18.25
C ALA A 48 12.79 41.55 -19.10
N LEU A 49 11.68 42.25 -19.34
CA LEU A 49 11.56 43.37 -20.28
C LEU A 49 12.65 44.47 -20.14
N PRO A 50 13.13 44.86 -18.94
CA PRO A 50 14.22 45.83 -18.82
C PRO A 50 15.52 45.39 -19.52
N TYR A 51 15.87 44.09 -19.42
CA TYR A 51 17.03 43.54 -20.11
C TYR A 51 16.83 43.53 -21.62
N VAL A 52 15.63 43.18 -22.06
CA VAL A 52 15.27 43.19 -23.49
C VAL A 52 15.41 44.57 -24.10
N ARG A 53 14.95 45.62 -23.40
CA ARG A 53 15.12 47.01 -23.86
C ARG A 53 16.59 47.35 -24.05
N GLY A 54 17.45 47.00 -23.08
CA GLY A 54 18.90 47.21 -23.18
C GLY A 54 19.54 46.39 -24.30
N TYR A 55 19.03 45.18 -24.58
CA TYR A 55 19.50 44.39 -25.72
C TYR A 55 19.14 45.03 -27.06
N VAL A 56 17.90 45.50 -27.21
CA VAL A 56 17.47 46.19 -28.44
C VAL A 56 18.29 47.47 -28.67
N GLU A 57 18.61 48.22 -27.60
CA GLU A 57 19.47 49.40 -27.67
C GLU A 57 20.90 49.07 -28.13
N ARG A 58 21.51 48.02 -27.57
CA ARG A 58 22.86 47.58 -27.99
C ARG A 58 22.87 47.06 -29.42
N ILE A 59 21.80 46.36 -29.84
CA ILE A 59 21.65 45.87 -31.22
C ILE A 59 21.46 47.05 -32.18
N SER A 60 20.68 48.07 -31.81
CA SER A 60 20.45 49.24 -32.66
C SER A 60 21.74 50.06 -32.82
N GLN A 61 22.50 50.27 -31.74
CA GLN A 61 23.82 50.90 -31.78
C GLN A 61 24.82 50.11 -32.62
N TYR A 62 24.83 48.78 -32.49
CA TYR A 62 25.69 47.94 -33.30
C TYR A 62 25.31 48.09 -34.78
N LEU A 63 24.04 47.99 -35.15
CA LEU A 63 23.58 48.01 -36.53
C LEU A 63 23.38 49.40 -37.14
N ASP A 64 23.67 50.47 -36.40
CA ASP A 64 23.44 51.87 -36.80
C ASP A 64 21.96 52.14 -37.18
N ILE A 65 21.05 51.63 -36.35
CA ILE A 65 19.59 51.80 -36.47
C ILE A 65 19.10 52.75 -35.39
N GLU A 66 18.16 53.63 -35.73
CA GLU A 66 17.47 54.50 -34.78
C GLU A 66 16.72 53.66 -33.73
N PHE A 67 16.99 53.94 -32.44
CA PHE A 67 16.55 53.10 -31.33
C PHE A 67 15.04 53.19 -31.12
N ASP A 68 14.45 54.37 -31.13
CA ASP A 68 13.04 54.57 -30.79
C ASP A 68 12.11 53.90 -31.81
N ASP A 69 12.47 53.98 -33.10
CA ASP A 69 11.80 53.30 -34.20
C ASP A 69 11.94 51.79 -34.08
N PHE A 70 13.16 51.29 -33.86
CA PHE A 70 13.43 49.84 -33.75
C PHE A 70 12.73 49.23 -32.53
N TRP A 71 12.78 49.93 -31.39
CA TRP A 71 12.04 49.58 -30.18
C TRP A 71 10.52 49.65 -30.39
N GLY A 72 10.04 50.62 -31.15
CA GLY A 72 8.65 50.74 -31.57
C GLY A 72 8.16 49.50 -32.32
N GLN A 73 8.97 48.98 -33.24
CA GLN A 73 8.64 47.76 -34.00
C GLN A 73 8.70 46.51 -33.12
N TYR A 74 9.68 46.41 -32.21
CA TYR A 74 9.75 45.30 -31.26
C TYR A 74 8.47 45.21 -30.41
N LYS A 75 8.02 46.33 -29.84
CA LYS A 75 6.81 46.38 -28.99
C LYS A 75 5.54 45.95 -29.73
N LYS A 76 5.44 46.27 -31.02
CA LYS A 76 4.30 45.89 -31.86
C LYS A 76 4.31 44.40 -32.17
N GLU A 77 5.47 43.84 -32.49
CA GLU A 77 5.61 42.43 -32.86
C GLU A 77 5.58 41.48 -31.66
N ALA A 78 6.11 41.91 -30.50
CA ALA A 78 6.20 41.08 -29.30
C ALA A 78 4.96 41.08 -28.41
N GLU A 79 3.87 41.75 -28.83
CA GLU A 79 2.60 41.90 -28.07
C GLU A 79 2.83 42.06 -26.56
N ILE A 80 3.78 42.92 -26.18
CA ILE A 80 4.29 42.97 -24.80
C ILE A 80 3.12 43.19 -23.85
N LYS A 81 2.83 42.14 -23.06
CA LYS A 81 1.84 42.17 -22.00
C LYS A 81 2.26 43.26 -21.01
N LYS A 82 1.58 44.41 -21.07
CA LYS A 82 1.72 45.45 -20.05
C LYS A 82 1.19 44.88 -18.73
N SER A 83 1.74 45.32 -17.61
CA SER A 83 1.11 45.14 -16.30
C SER A 83 -0.33 45.65 -16.39
N GLY A 84 -1.28 44.72 -16.36
CA GLY A 84 -2.69 44.90 -16.69
C GLY A 84 -3.48 43.71 -16.16
N GLU A 85 -4.73 43.51 -16.57
CA GLU A 85 -5.68 42.52 -16.01
C GLU A 85 -5.18 41.06 -15.89
N GLU A 86 -4.09 40.72 -16.58
CA GLU A 86 -3.42 39.41 -16.51
C GLU A 86 -2.39 39.28 -15.36
N ASP A 87 -2.09 40.37 -14.63
CA ASP A 87 -1.18 40.40 -13.50
C ASP A 87 -1.83 39.74 -12.28
N ARG A 88 -1.46 38.48 -12.01
CA ARG A 88 -2.00 37.69 -10.91
C ARG A 88 -1.05 37.71 -9.72
N LEU A 89 -1.62 37.92 -8.54
CA LEU A 89 -0.88 37.80 -7.28
C LEU A 89 -0.27 36.39 -7.13
N PRO A 90 0.86 36.26 -6.42
CA PRO A 90 1.48 34.97 -6.12
C PRO A 90 0.48 34.06 -5.40
N VAL A 91 0.30 32.84 -5.91
CA VAL A 91 -0.55 31.83 -5.27
C VAL A 91 0.01 31.46 -3.90
N ASN A 92 -0.84 31.44 -2.88
CA ASN A 92 -0.44 31.10 -1.51
C ASN A 92 -0.02 29.62 -1.43
N ARG A 93 1.28 29.37 -1.33
CA ARG A 93 1.87 28.02 -1.20
C ARG A 93 1.52 27.30 0.11
N PHE A 94 0.98 28.01 1.10
CA PHE A 94 0.56 27.46 2.39
C PHE A 94 -0.96 27.26 2.49
N ALA A 95 -1.72 27.59 1.44
CA ALA A 95 -3.13 27.26 1.41
C ALA A 95 -3.30 25.73 1.32
N LEU A 96 -4.22 25.19 2.13
CA LEU A 96 -4.63 23.79 2.03
C LEU A 96 -5.19 23.56 0.64
N GLN A 97 -4.43 22.84 -0.19
CA GLN A 97 -4.88 22.50 -1.53
C GLN A 97 -6.05 21.52 -1.41
N PRO A 98 -7.14 21.72 -2.17
CA PRO A 98 -8.26 20.79 -2.15
C PRO A 98 -7.75 19.41 -2.58
N ALA A 99 -8.00 18.40 -1.74
CA ALA A 99 -7.62 17.04 -2.03
C ALA A 99 -8.18 16.63 -3.40
N SER A 100 -7.34 16.00 -4.24
CA SER A 100 -7.79 15.57 -5.55
C SER A 100 -8.94 14.57 -5.38
N LYS A 101 -10.04 14.74 -6.14
CA LYS A 101 -11.21 13.84 -6.06
C LYS A 101 -10.81 12.37 -6.28
N LYS A 102 -9.75 12.12 -7.07
CA LYS A 102 -9.16 10.79 -7.28
C LYS A 102 -8.53 10.23 -6.00
N ASN A 103 -7.73 11.01 -5.27
CA ASN A 103 -7.09 10.55 -4.03
C ASN A 103 -8.14 10.30 -2.94
N VAL A 104 -9.16 11.17 -2.85
CA VAL A 104 -10.28 10.97 -1.92
C VAL A 104 -11.00 9.66 -2.21
N LEU A 105 -11.28 9.37 -3.50
CA LEU A 105 -11.91 8.10 -3.90
C LEU A 105 -11.04 6.90 -3.55
N ILE A 106 -9.73 6.95 -3.82
CA ILE A 106 -8.80 5.85 -3.49
C ILE A 106 -8.77 5.61 -1.98
N ILE A 107 -8.64 6.68 -1.17
CA ILE A 107 -8.63 6.58 0.29
C ILE A 107 -9.95 5.99 0.79
N ALA A 108 -11.09 6.42 0.25
CA ALA A 108 -12.40 5.87 0.61
C ALA A 108 -12.49 4.36 0.31
N VAL A 109 -12.03 3.92 -0.86
CA VAL A 109 -12.01 2.49 -1.23
C VAL A 109 -11.10 1.69 -0.30
N VAL A 110 -9.91 2.20 0.02
CA VAL A 110 -8.98 1.55 0.97
C VAL A 110 -9.59 1.44 2.36
N LEU A 111 -10.26 2.50 2.84
CA LEU A 111 -10.93 2.48 4.14
C LEU A 111 -12.11 1.50 4.17
N ILE A 112 -12.89 1.40 3.10
CA ILE A 112 -13.96 0.40 2.99
C ILE A 112 -13.35 -1.01 3.03
N PHE A 113 -12.28 -1.25 2.28
CA PHE A 113 -11.60 -2.55 2.27
C PHE A 113 -11.06 -2.93 3.66
N LEU A 114 -10.41 -1.99 4.35
CA LEU A 114 -9.94 -2.19 5.72
C LEU A 114 -11.11 -2.44 6.69
N ALA A 115 -12.20 -1.69 6.58
CA ALA A 115 -13.38 -1.85 7.42
C ALA A 115 -14.02 -3.25 7.26
N LEU A 116 -13.93 -3.86 6.07
CA LEU A 116 -14.40 -5.22 5.83
C LEU A 116 -13.46 -6.29 6.38
N ILE A 117 -12.14 -6.07 6.36
CA ILE A 117 -11.13 -7.09 6.73
C ILE A 117 -10.77 -7.10 8.21
N VAL A 118 -10.64 -5.92 8.83
CA VAL A 118 -10.20 -5.80 10.22
C VAL A 118 -11.07 -6.61 11.20
N PRO A 119 -12.42 -6.64 11.09
CA PRO A 119 -13.25 -7.50 11.94
C PRO A 119 -12.92 -8.98 11.78
N GLN A 120 -12.61 -9.43 10.56
CA GLN A 120 -12.31 -10.83 10.26
C GLN A 120 -10.97 -11.29 10.85
N ILE A 121 -9.98 -10.39 10.90
CA ILE A 121 -8.65 -10.65 11.47
C ILE A 121 -8.72 -10.90 12.98
N SER A 122 -9.57 -10.18 13.71
CA SER A 122 -9.72 -10.35 15.17
C SER A 122 -10.01 -11.79 15.59
N SER A 123 -10.67 -12.54 14.70
CA SER A 123 -11.04 -13.93 14.88
C SER A 123 -9.81 -14.86 15.00
N PHE A 124 -8.66 -14.50 14.42
CA PHE A 124 -7.43 -15.30 14.46
C PHE A 124 -6.61 -15.10 15.74
N PHE A 125 -6.88 -14.03 16.50
CA PHE A 125 -6.17 -13.72 17.73
C PHE A 125 -7.00 -14.16 18.95
N GLY A 126 -6.72 -15.34 19.49
CA GLY A 126 -7.42 -15.86 20.68
C GLY A 126 -7.04 -17.30 21.01
N SER A 127 -7.37 -17.76 22.23
CA SER A 127 -7.24 -19.17 22.58
C SER A 127 -8.30 -20.00 21.85
N PRO A 128 -7.96 -21.22 21.38
CA PRO A 128 -8.95 -22.12 20.82
C PRO A 128 -9.95 -22.55 21.88
N THR A 129 -11.22 -22.71 21.50
CA THR A 129 -12.25 -23.29 22.37
C THR A 129 -12.20 -24.79 22.19
N LEU A 130 -11.91 -25.52 23.26
CA LEU A 130 -11.84 -26.98 23.30
C LEU A 130 -12.81 -27.47 24.37
N GLU A 131 -13.69 -28.38 23.99
CA GLU A 131 -14.60 -29.06 24.90
C GLU A 131 -14.43 -30.58 24.73
N VAL A 132 -14.33 -31.30 25.84
CA VAL A 132 -14.28 -32.76 25.84
C VAL A 132 -15.66 -33.27 26.24
N THR A 133 -16.32 -34.00 25.34
CA THR A 133 -17.68 -34.53 25.53
C THR A 133 -17.68 -35.98 25.98
N ASN A 134 -16.63 -36.74 25.65
CA ASN A 134 -16.40 -38.07 26.18
C ASN A 134 -14.90 -38.28 26.42
N PRO A 135 -14.44 -38.45 27.68
CA PRO A 135 -15.23 -38.55 28.90
C PRO A 135 -15.87 -37.21 29.33
N ASP A 136 -17.11 -37.28 29.82
CA ASP A 136 -17.95 -36.14 30.22
C ASP A 136 -17.55 -35.50 31.56
N ARG A 137 -16.68 -36.18 32.30
CA ARG A 137 -16.20 -35.82 33.64
C ARG A 137 -14.68 -36.01 33.72
N ASN A 138 -14.04 -35.45 34.75
CA ASN A 138 -12.58 -35.51 34.89
C ASN A 138 -12.05 -36.95 35.04
N ASP A 139 -12.74 -37.78 35.84
CA ASP A 139 -12.37 -39.16 36.11
C ASP A 139 -13.55 -40.10 35.80
N LEU A 140 -13.36 -41.05 34.88
CA LEU A 140 -14.39 -41.99 34.45
C LEU A 140 -13.91 -43.44 34.66
N ILE A 141 -14.74 -44.28 35.27
CA ILE A 141 -14.47 -45.72 35.41
C ILE A 141 -15.23 -46.49 34.32
N VAL A 142 -14.57 -47.42 33.65
CA VAL A 142 -15.14 -48.25 32.58
C VAL A 142 -14.73 -49.71 32.73
N ASP A 143 -15.53 -50.61 32.19
CA ASP A 143 -15.37 -52.07 32.24
C ASP A 143 -14.94 -52.68 30.89
N GLN A 144 -14.79 -51.86 29.85
CA GLN A 144 -14.36 -52.26 28.52
C GLN A 144 -13.01 -51.63 28.16
N PRO A 145 -12.13 -52.37 27.46
CA PRO A 145 -10.82 -51.87 27.07
C PRO A 145 -10.88 -50.87 25.90
N ASN A 146 -11.88 -50.96 25.03
CA ASN A 146 -12.02 -50.04 23.90
C ASN A 146 -12.83 -48.82 24.32
N PHE A 147 -12.30 -47.62 24.07
CA PHE A 147 -12.97 -46.37 24.43
C PHE A 147 -12.87 -45.36 23.29
N ILE A 148 -13.95 -44.59 23.07
CA ILE A 148 -13.98 -43.54 22.04
C ILE A 148 -13.91 -42.18 22.73
N LEU A 149 -12.78 -41.51 22.59
CA LEU A 149 -12.61 -40.14 23.03
C LEU A 149 -13.34 -39.21 22.06
N LYS A 150 -14.13 -38.28 22.59
CA LYS A 150 -14.89 -37.31 21.79
C LYS A 150 -14.79 -35.91 22.36
N GLY A 151 -14.84 -34.95 21.47
CA GLY A 151 -14.92 -33.55 21.85
C GLY A 151 -15.24 -32.65 20.67
N PHE A 152 -15.17 -31.36 20.94
CA PHE A 152 -15.55 -30.31 20.02
C PHE A 152 -14.56 -29.16 20.07
N VAL A 153 -14.29 -28.59 18.90
CA VAL A 153 -13.62 -27.30 18.75
C VAL A 153 -14.49 -26.36 17.93
N LYS A 154 -14.58 -25.11 18.36
CA LYS A 154 -15.40 -24.10 17.66
C LYS A 154 -14.95 -23.84 16.20
N ARG A 155 -13.69 -24.15 15.87
CA ARG A 155 -13.14 -24.01 14.53
C ARG A 155 -12.50 -25.32 14.09
N ALA A 156 -13.01 -25.90 13.02
CA ALA A 156 -12.43 -27.10 12.41
C ALA A 156 -10.99 -26.90 11.90
N GLN A 157 -10.51 -25.66 11.81
CA GLN A 157 -9.15 -25.30 11.40
C GLN A 157 -8.14 -25.36 12.56
N ASP A 158 -8.61 -25.36 13.81
CA ASP A 158 -7.72 -25.45 14.97
C ASP A 158 -7.18 -26.90 15.04
N LYS A 159 -5.87 -27.06 15.27
CA LYS A 159 -5.25 -28.40 15.36
C LYS A 159 -5.61 -29.04 16.69
N VAL A 160 -6.07 -30.29 16.68
CA VAL A 160 -6.35 -31.05 17.92
C VAL A 160 -5.33 -32.16 18.07
N LEU A 161 -4.79 -32.31 19.27
CA LEU A 161 -3.88 -33.39 19.64
C LEU A 161 -4.41 -34.13 20.87
N ILE A 162 -4.27 -35.46 20.86
CA ILE A 162 -4.51 -36.32 22.03
C ILE A 162 -3.20 -37.04 22.34
N ASN A 163 -2.64 -36.83 23.54
CA ASN A 163 -1.34 -37.36 23.94
C ASN A 163 -0.23 -37.06 22.91
N ASP A 164 -0.22 -35.81 22.43
CA ASP A 164 0.72 -35.28 21.42
C ASP A 164 0.60 -35.87 20.01
N GLU A 165 -0.43 -36.69 19.75
CA GLU A 165 -0.77 -37.17 18.42
C GLU A 165 -1.88 -36.31 17.80
N GLU A 166 -1.64 -35.74 16.61
CA GLU A 166 -2.61 -34.93 15.88
C GLU A 166 -3.75 -35.79 15.33
N ILE A 167 -4.99 -35.35 15.55
CA ILE A 167 -6.21 -36.04 15.10
C ILE A 167 -6.98 -35.19 14.10
N VAL A 168 -7.81 -35.85 13.29
CA VAL A 168 -8.67 -35.17 12.32
C VAL A 168 -9.87 -34.55 13.03
N VAL A 169 -10.14 -33.29 12.69
CA VAL A 169 -11.35 -32.57 13.12
C VAL A 169 -12.33 -32.56 11.95
N PHE A 170 -13.58 -32.95 12.21
CA PHE A 170 -14.65 -32.95 11.23
C PHE A 170 -15.11 -31.52 10.89
N PRO A 171 -15.77 -31.30 9.74
CA PRO A 171 -16.22 -29.96 9.32
C PRO A 171 -17.17 -29.26 10.29
N ASP A 172 -17.88 -30.02 11.11
CA ASP A 172 -18.77 -29.53 12.17
C ASP A 172 -18.02 -29.14 13.45
N GLY A 173 -16.70 -29.37 13.53
CA GLY A 173 -15.86 -29.10 14.69
C GLY A 173 -15.73 -30.27 15.67
N MET A 174 -16.41 -31.39 15.41
CA MET A 174 -16.28 -32.58 16.24
C MET A 174 -14.97 -33.30 15.97
N PHE A 175 -14.47 -34.03 16.95
CA PHE A 175 -13.37 -34.97 16.76
C PHE A 175 -13.65 -36.25 17.53
N GLU A 176 -13.16 -37.37 17.01
CA GLU A 176 -13.22 -38.65 17.69
C GLU A 176 -11.93 -39.45 17.49
N LYS A 177 -11.56 -40.22 18.51
CA LYS A 177 -10.44 -41.14 18.46
C LYS A 177 -10.76 -42.38 19.28
N GLU A 178 -10.67 -43.54 18.65
CA GLU A 178 -10.72 -44.82 19.34
C GLU A 178 -9.36 -45.13 19.97
N VAL A 179 -9.37 -45.55 21.22
CA VAL A 179 -8.18 -45.91 22.00
C VAL A 179 -8.42 -47.23 22.73
N VAL A 180 -7.35 -47.99 22.91
CA VAL A 180 -7.34 -49.19 23.76
C VAL A 180 -6.74 -48.79 25.11
N LEU A 181 -7.51 -48.97 26.17
CA LEU A 181 -7.14 -48.66 27.54
C LEU A 181 -6.24 -49.75 28.11
N SER A 182 -5.23 -49.34 28.85
CA SER A 182 -4.47 -50.23 29.74
C SER A 182 -5.23 -50.42 31.04
N GLU A 183 -5.05 -51.57 31.71
CA GLU A 183 -5.64 -51.77 33.04
C GLU A 183 -5.24 -50.64 34.00
N LYS A 184 -6.17 -50.27 34.89
CA LYS A 184 -6.04 -49.14 35.83
C LYS A 184 -6.11 -47.79 35.11
N ILE A 185 -5.19 -46.87 35.44
CA ILE A 185 -5.31 -45.44 35.15
C ILE A 185 -4.75 -45.12 33.75
N ASN A 186 -5.57 -44.48 32.92
CA ASN A 186 -5.19 -43.95 31.62
C ASN A 186 -5.39 -42.42 31.62
N LEU A 187 -4.30 -41.66 31.45
CA LEU A 187 -4.36 -40.20 31.35
C LEU A 187 -4.38 -39.78 29.88
N PHE A 188 -5.37 -38.98 29.51
CA PHE A 188 -5.50 -38.38 28.19
C PHE A 188 -5.39 -36.86 28.28
N ARG A 189 -4.41 -36.31 27.56
CA ARG A 189 -4.20 -34.87 27.40
C ARG A 189 -4.71 -34.42 26.05
N PHE A 190 -5.80 -33.67 26.06
CA PHE A 190 -6.38 -33.02 24.89
C PHE A 190 -5.77 -31.63 24.74
N LYS A 191 -5.23 -31.33 23.56
CA LYS A 191 -4.70 -30.01 23.22
C LYS A 191 -5.37 -29.49 21.96
N ALA A 192 -5.86 -28.26 21.99
CA ALA A 192 -6.24 -27.54 20.78
C ALA A 192 -5.22 -26.41 20.55
N LYS A 193 -4.72 -26.27 19.33
CA LYS A 193 -3.69 -25.29 18.97
C LYS A 193 -4.14 -24.42 17.80
N ARG A 194 -4.13 -23.10 18.01
CA ARG A 194 -4.36 -22.13 16.93
C ARG A 194 -3.06 -21.85 16.17
N PHE A 195 -3.17 -21.57 14.88
CA PHE A 195 -2.04 -21.26 13.99
C PHE A 195 -1.09 -20.18 14.54
N LEU A 196 -1.65 -19.13 15.17
CA LEU A 196 -0.89 -17.97 15.69
C LEU A 196 -0.64 -18.01 17.21
N GLY A 197 -0.67 -19.18 17.85
CA GLY A 197 0.16 -19.40 19.03
C GLY A 197 -0.49 -19.47 20.41
N LYS A 198 -1.82 -19.57 20.53
CA LYS A 198 -2.43 -19.99 21.80
C LYS A 198 -2.92 -21.42 21.71
N GLU A 199 -2.79 -22.13 22.81
CA GLU A 199 -3.31 -23.49 22.99
C GLU A 199 -4.24 -23.56 24.19
N ALA A 200 -5.18 -24.49 24.13
CA ALA A 200 -6.04 -24.90 25.24
C ALA A 200 -5.71 -26.36 25.56
N VAL A 201 -5.57 -26.67 26.85
CA VAL A 201 -5.22 -28.00 27.32
C VAL A 201 -6.27 -28.47 28.32
N ILE A 202 -6.79 -29.67 28.12
CA ILE A 202 -7.72 -30.34 29.02
C ILE A 202 -7.19 -31.75 29.29
N GLU A 203 -7.16 -32.16 30.54
CA GLU A 203 -6.76 -33.50 30.95
C GLU A 203 -7.97 -34.30 31.45
N ARG A 204 -7.98 -35.59 31.15
CA ARG A 204 -9.00 -36.55 31.58
C ARG A 204 -8.39 -37.87 31.96
N THR A 205 -8.93 -38.48 33.00
CA THR A 205 -8.52 -39.79 33.49
C THR A 205 -9.60 -40.81 33.18
N ILE A 206 -9.21 -41.95 32.62
CA ILE A 206 -10.09 -43.10 32.44
C ILE A 206 -9.50 -44.29 33.18
N ILE A 207 -10.26 -44.85 34.11
CA ILE A 207 -9.87 -46.00 34.91
C ILE A 207 -10.55 -47.23 34.33
N TYR A 208 -9.77 -48.15 33.78
CA TYR A 208 -10.27 -49.41 33.24
C TYR A 208 -10.15 -50.52 34.29
N GLU A 209 -11.28 -51.09 34.68
CA GLU A 209 -11.39 -52.22 35.60
C GLU A 209 -12.03 -53.41 34.86
N SER A 210 -11.21 -54.42 34.51
CA SER A 210 -11.72 -55.65 33.89
C SER A 210 -12.58 -56.40 34.91
N GLY A 211 -13.88 -56.51 34.64
CA GLY A 211 -14.82 -57.21 35.49
C GLY A 211 -14.53 -58.71 35.55
N GLN A 212 -13.70 -59.13 36.52
CA GLN A 212 -13.51 -60.52 36.94
C GLN A 212 -13.39 -60.59 38.46
N SER A 213 -14.53 -60.67 39.15
CA SER A 213 -14.63 -61.40 40.43
C SER A 213 -15.51 -62.62 40.17
N VAL A 214 -14.89 -63.73 39.77
CA VAL A 214 -15.55 -65.05 39.76
C VAL A 214 -15.73 -65.46 41.22
N PRO A 215 -16.94 -65.76 41.71
CA PRO A 215 -17.09 -66.36 43.03
C PRO A 215 -16.54 -67.79 42.99
N GLU A 216 -15.64 -68.13 43.93
CA GLU A 216 -15.30 -69.52 44.22
C GLU A 216 -16.57 -70.29 44.59
N GLU A 217 -17.04 -71.12 43.67
CA GLU A 217 -18.07 -72.11 43.94
C GLU A 217 -17.43 -73.24 44.75
N ASN A 218 -17.72 -73.26 46.06
CA ASN A 218 -17.37 -74.37 46.93
C ASN A 218 -18.12 -75.63 46.48
N GLU A 219 -17.44 -76.52 45.76
CA GLU A 219 -17.85 -77.90 45.58
C GLU A 219 -17.79 -78.64 46.93
N ALA A 220 -18.92 -78.71 47.62
CA ALA A 220 -19.14 -79.68 48.67
C ALA A 220 -19.26 -81.07 48.02
N THR A 221 -18.23 -81.89 48.23
CA THR A 221 -18.17 -83.29 47.82
C THR A 221 -19.19 -84.09 48.63
N THR A 222 -20.25 -84.55 47.97
CA THR A 222 -21.01 -85.73 48.40
C THR A 222 -20.21 -86.95 47.95
N THR A 223 -19.79 -87.80 48.88
CA THR A 223 -19.34 -89.16 48.57
C THR A 223 -20.09 -90.11 49.49
N ASP A 224 -20.61 -91.16 48.86
CA ASP A 224 -21.32 -92.33 49.42
C ASP A 224 -20.72 -92.91 50.71
#